data_AF-A0A7X0R5J2-F1
#
_entry.id   AF-A0A7X0R5J2-F1
#
_cell.length_a   1.000
_cell.length_b   1.000
_cell.length_c   1.000
_cell.angle_alpha   90.00
_cell.angle_beta   90.00
_cell.angle_gamma   90.00
#
_symmetry.space_group_name_H-M   'P 1'
#
loop_
_entity.id
_entity.type
_entity.pdbx_description
1 polymer ?
#
loop_
_entity_poly.entity_id
_entity_poly.type
_entity_poly.pdbx_seq_one_letter_code
_entity_poly.pdbx_strand_id
1 'polypeptide(L)'
;MKKNYWPKMCVLLLALAACDSNDEVPDPNRDTVAPQITITSPIADDTYLAIGLVIIRATATDGEGIKEMRLFLEDRAGKRIPIDVQDDGREITAKERNINQVIQPGVAASGLYKLVVEAEDHYQNVSSRSVEINLITEDLAQLNFYTAFTTTGWFELADGNQDDLNLSDFNLAFYTILNRNSWDYNIEPDFVNTFGMDFGGHLQLWTTLDTNKNEYLEYSEFEQGMEDLNFFERWDIDKNELISENELTDGVGALWDENNDKEVTADEFKEKIMKYFLP
;
A
#
# COMPACT_ATOMS: atom_id res chain seq x y z
N MET A 1 -47.41 -14.30 53.40
CA MET A 1 -47.91 -15.64 53.80
C MET A 1 -48.47 -16.36 52.58
N LYS A 2 -47.74 -17.34 52.03
CA LYS A 2 -48.16 -18.73 51.73
C LYS A 2 -47.24 -19.33 50.67
N LYS A 3 -46.84 -20.56 50.97
CA LYS A 3 -45.84 -21.42 50.35
C LYS A 3 -46.49 -22.34 49.29
N ASN A 4 -45.65 -22.74 48.32
CA ASN A 4 -45.64 -24.00 47.55
C ASN A 4 -46.82 -24.20 46.55
N TYR A 5 -46.67 -24.84 45.38
CA TYR A 5 -45.87 -26.02 45.02
C TYR A 5 -45.47 -26.05 43.54
N TRP A 6 -44.28 -26.61 43.34
CA TRP A 6 -43.72 -27.13 42.09
C TRP A 6 -44.43 -28.44 41.68
N PRO A 7 -44.71 -28.67 40.39
CA PRO A 7 -44.47 -29.98 39.81
C PRO A 7 -43.54 -29.88 38.59
N LYS A 8 -42.59 -30.81 38.57
CA LYS A 8 -41.57 -30.99 37.56
C LYS A 8 -42.28 -31.42 36.28
N MET A 9 -42.01 -30.75 35.17
CA MET A 9 -42.26 -31.30 33.85
C MET A 9 -41.01 -31.11 33.02
N CYS A 10 -40.16 -32.14 33.05
CA CYS A 10 -39.13 -32.37 32.06
C CYS A 10 -39.83 -32.56 30.70
N VAL A 11 -39.66 -31.59 29.80
CA VAL A 11 -39.82 -31.83 28.37
C VAL A 11 -38.42 -31.74 27.78
N LEU A 12 -37.85 -32.92 27.59
CA LEU A 12 -36.65 -33.17 26.82
C LEU A 12 -36.99 -32.87 25.34
N LEU A 13 -36.66 -31.68 24.86
CA LEU A 13 -36.62 -31.43 23.42
C LEU A 13 -35.32 -32.04 22.92
N LEU A 14 -35.42 -33.27 22.42
CA LEU A 14 -34.46 -33.84 21.48
C LEU A 14 -34.46 -32.95 20.23
N ALA A 15 -33.59 -31.94 20.21
CA ALA A 15 -33.03 -31.51 18.95
C ALA A 15 -32.11 -32.63 18.51
N LEU A 16 -32.57 -33.42 17.53
CA LEU A 16 -31.76 -34.39 16.83
C LEU A 16 -30.52 -33.64 16.34
N ALA A 17 -29.37 -33.96 16.94
CA ALA A 17 -28.10 -33.81 16.27
C ALA A 17 -28.21 -34.63 14.98
N ALA A 18 -28.41 -33.95 13.86
CA ALA A 18 -27.99 -34.48 12.58
C ALA A 18 -26.45 -34.55 12.65
N CYS A 19 -25.93 -35.60 13.29
CA CYS A 19 -24.64 -36.15 12.94
C CYS A 19 -24.79 -36.69 11.53
N ASP A 20 -24.67 -35.81 10.54
CA ASP A 20 -24.24 -36.20 9.22
C ASP A 20 -22.75 -36.53 9.35
N SER A 21 -22.46 -37.71 9.92
CA SER A 21 -21.13 -38.31 9.80
C SER A 21 -21.03 -38.77 8.35
N ASN A 22 -20.77 -37.83 7.45
CA ASN A 22 -20.12 -38.12 6.20
C ASN A 22 -18.76 -38.72 6.56
N ASP A 23 -18.75 -40.04 6.77
CA ASP A 23 -17.60 -40.86 6.45
C ASP A 23 -17.39 -40.72 4.93
N GLU A 24 -16.85 -39.57 4.51
CA GLU A 24 -16.20 -39.45 3.22
C GLU A 24 -15.14 -40.54 3.20
N VAL A 25 -15.36 -41.54 2.35
CA VAL A 25 -14.31 -42.52 2.05
C VAL A 25 -13.11 -41.70 1.59
N PRO A 26 -11.96 -41.73 2.29
CA PRO A 26 -10.83 -40.91 1.90
C PRO A 26 -10.45 -41.29 0.48
N ASP A 27 -10.52 -40.32 -0.44
CA ASP A 27 -10.07 -40.50 -1.80
C ASP A 27 -8.57 -40.84 -1.75
N PRO A 28 -8.17 -42.06 -2.13
CA PRO A 28 -6.77 -42.48 -2.08
C PRO A 28 -5.89 -41.67 -3.05
N ASN A 29 -6.48 -40.89 -3.95
CA ASN A 29 -5.80 -39.99 -4.88
C ASN A 29 -5.87 -38.53 -4.45
N ARG A 30 -6.38 -38.21 -3.25
CA ARG A 30 -6.37 -36.84 -2.73
C ARG A 30 -4.94 -36.38 -2.51
N ASP A 31 -4.62 -35.18 -2.99
CA ASP A 31 -3.33 -34.57 -2.73
C ASP A 31 -3.13 -34.27 -1.24
N THR A 32 -1.93 -34.56 -0.75
CA THR A 32 -1.49 -34.34 0.63
C THR A 32 -0.16 -33.58 0.69
N VAL A 33 0.39 -33.20 -0.46
CA VAL A 33 1.65 -32.47 -0.55
C VAL A 33 1.35 -30.98 -0.47
N ALA A 34 2.02 -30.28 0.46
CA ALA A 34 1.88 -28.83 0.54
C ALA A 34 2.77 -28.12 -0.50
N PRO A 35 2.37 -26.92 -0.97
CA PRO A 35 3.15 -26.12 -1.89
C PRO A 35 4.59 -25.86 -1.43
N GLN A 36 5.51 -25.69 -2.36
CA GLN A 36 6.88 -25.26 -2.08
C GLN A 36 7.05 -23.77 -2.35
N ILE A 37 7.47 -23.00 -1.33
CA ILE A 37 7.63 -21.54 -1.42
C ILE A 37 9.12 -21.18 -1.50
N THR A 38 9.48 -20.30 -2.43
CA THR A 38 10.79 -19.64 -2.52
C THR A 38 10.60 -18.13 -2.44
N ILE A 39 11.32 -17.48 -1.51
CA ILE A 39 11.39 -16.01 -1.41
C ILE A 39 12.75 -15.60 -1.96
N THR A 40 12.76 -14.72 -2.97
CA THR A 40 13.99 -14.22 -3.61
C THR A 40 14.28 -12.77 -3.26
N SER A 41 13.27 -12.03 -2.79
CA SER A 41 13.41 -10.70 -2.20
C SER A 41 12.30 -10.49 -1.17
N PRO A 42 12.56 -9.91 0.00
CA PRO A 42 13.89 -9.52 0.51
C PRO A 42 14.74 -10.76 0.88
N ILE A 43 16.03 -10.56 1.14
CA ILE A 43 16.90 -11.57 1.76
C ILE A 43 16.99 -11.34 3.29
N ALA A 44 17.46 -12.36 4.01
CA ALA A 44 17.51 -12.30 5.47
C ALA A 44 18.43 -11.17 5.94
N ASP A 45 17.95 -10.44 6.96
CA ASP A 45 18.61 -9.31 7.60
C ASP A 45 18.75 -8.04 6.72
N ASP A 46 18.06 -7.99 5.57
CA ASP A 46 17.94 -6.75 4.80
C ASP A 46 17.37 -5.63 5.67
N THR A 47 17.90 -4.43 5.48
CA THR A 47 17.51 -3.24 6.23
C THR A 47 16.85 -2.24 5.32
N TYR A 48 15.65 -1.80 5.70
CA TYR A 48 14.84 -0.84 4.96
C TYR A 48 14.46 0.34 5.84
N LEU A 49 14.39 1.52 5.24
CA LEU A 49 13.73 2.66 5.87
C LEU A 49 12.22 2.42 5.86
N ALA A 50 11.55 2.71 6.98
CA ALA A 50 10.12 2.47 7.12
C ALA A 50 9.29 3.27 6.09
N ILE A 51 9.81 4.44 5.68
CA ILE A 51 9.22 5.27 4.63
C ILE A 51 9.49 4.77 3.21
N GLY A 52 10.41 3.82 3.03
CA GLY A 52 10.83 3.39 1.70
C GLY A 52 10.21 2.08 1.24
N LEU A 53 10.47 1.76 -0.01
CA LEU A 53 9.91 0.59 -0.67
C LEU A 53 10.59 -0.71 -0.24
N VAL A 54 9.79 -1.75 -0.04
CA VAL A 54 10.23 -3.13 0.10
C VAL A 54 9.67 -3.94 -1.06
N ILE A 55 10.56 -4.42 -1.91
CA ILE A 55 10.20 -5.28 -3.04
C ILE A 55 10.14 -6.73 -2.56
N ILE A 56 8.97 -7.33 -2.69
CA ILE A 56 8.66 -8.70 -2.32
C ILE A 56 8.57 -9.54 -3.59
N ARG A 57 9.45 -10.53 -3.69
CA ARG A 57 9.45 -11.52 -4.77
C ARG A 57 9.41 -12.91 -4.19
N ALA A 58 8.33 -13.63 -4.48
CA ALA A 58 8.17 -15.00 -4.05
C ALA A 58 7.50 -15.86 -5.12
N THR A 59 7.80 -17.15 -5.11
CA THR A 59 7.23 -18.16 -6.02
C THR A 59 6.73 -19.33 -5.18
N ALA A 60 5.52 -19.79 -5.45
CA ALA A 60 4.99 -21.05 -4.94
C ALA A 60 4.80 -22.05 -6.09
N THR A 61 5.20 -23.30 -5.88
CA THR A 61 4.96 -24.40 -6.82
C THR A 61 4.25 -25.57 -6.15
N ASP A 62 3.33 -26.20 -6.86
CA ASP A 62 2.62 -27.38 -6.39
C ASP A 62 2.28 -28.36 -7.53
N GLY A 63 2.18 -29.65 -7.20
CA GLY A 63 1.89 -30.71 -8.17
C GLY A 63 0.49 -30.64 -8.77
N GLU A 64 -0.50 -30.24 -7.97
CA GLU A 64 -1.92 -30.19 -8.31
C GLU A 64 -2.44 -28.76 -8.47
N GLY A 65 -1.70 -27.78 -7.98
CA GLY A 65 -1.84 -26.38 -8.33
C GLY A 65 -2.04 -25.44 -7.16
N ILE A 66 -1.73 -24.16 -7.36
CA ILE A 66 -1.82 -23.15 -6.31
C ILE A 66 -3.16 -22.43 -6.40
N LYS A 67 -3.93 -22.49 -5.32
CA LYS A 67 -5.20 -21.78 -5.17
C LYS A 67 -4.98 -20.33 -4.77
N GLU A 68 -4.11 -20.06 -3.79
CA GLU A 68 -3.92 -18.72 -3.24
C GLU A 68 -2.51 -18.55 -2.66
N MET A 69 -1.96 -17.35 -2.76
CA MET A 69 -0.81 -16.92 -1.97
C MET A 69 -1.19 -15.69 -1.15
N ARG A 70 -0.75 -15.62 0.10
CA ARG A 70 -1.01 -14.51 1.03
C ARG A 70 0.29 -13.95 1.59
N LEU A 71 0.34 -12.63 1.75
CA LEU A 71 1.47 -11.92 2.35
C LEU A 71 1.09 -11.29 3.68
N PHE A 72 2.01 -11.36 4.63
CA PHE A 72 1.88 -10.69 5.91
C PHE A 72 3.20 -10.05 6.33
N LEU A 73 3.11 -8.89 6.94
CA LEU A 73 4.18 -8.33 7.76
C LEU A 73 3.88 -8.66 9.23
N GLU A 74 4.74 -9.45 9.87
CA GLU A 74 4.59 -9.88 11.26
C GLU A 74 5.59 -9.14 12.15
N ASP A 75 5.09 -8.46 13.19
CA ASP A 75 5.92 -7.75 14.16
C ASP A 75 6.53 -8.69 15.23
N ARG A 76 7.39 -8.16 16.10
CA ARG A 76 8.01 -8.93 17.20
C ARG A 76 7.01 -9.51 18.20
N ALA A 77 5.82 -8.94 18.31
CA ALA A 77 4.75 -9.43 19.17
C ALA A 77 3.92 -10.54 18.49
N GLY A 78 4.22 -10.87 17.22
CA GLY A 78 3.49 -11.84 16.41
C GLY A 78 2.20 -11.27 15.81
N LYS A 79 1.99 -9.94 15.85
CA LYS A 79 0.86 -9.31 15.17
C LYS A 79 1.13 -9.33 13.68
N ARG A 80 0.20 -9.92 12.93
CA ARG A 80 0.22 -9.97 11.46
C ARG A 80 -0.58 -8.83 10.85
N ILE A 81 0.05 -8.09 9.96
CA ILE A 81 -0.57 -7.07 9.11
C ILE A 81 -0.69 -7.70 7.72
N PRO A 82 -1.91 -7.95 7.21
CA PRO A 82 -2.07 -8.46 5.85
C PRO A 82 -1.57 -7.41 4.86
N ILE A 83 -0.82 -7.86 3.87
CA ILE A 83 -0.43 -7.06 2.71
C ILE A 83 -1.39 -7.46 1.59
N ASP A 84 -2.10 -6.49 1.05
CA ASP A 84 -2.94 -6.73 -0.12
C ASP A 84 -2.02 -7.09 -1.29
N VAL A 85 -2.21 -8.29 -1.82
CA VAL A 85 -1.47 -8.75 -2.98
C VAL A 85 -2.31 -8.35 -4.17
N GLN A 86 -1.83 -7.37 -4.94
CA GLN A 86 -2.41 -7.17 -6.26
C GLN A 86 -2.03 -8.41 -7.07
N ASP A 87 -2.95 -9.38 -7.13
CA ASP A 87 -2.80 -10.56 -7.98
C ASP A 87 -2.60 -10.05 -9.40
N ASP A 88 -1.37 -10.10 -9.90
CA ASP A 88 -1.06 -9.70 -11.27
C ASP A 88 -1.71 -10.67 -12.28
N GLY A 89 -2.42 -11.70 -11.79
CA GLY A 89 -3.22 -12.63 -12.56
C GLY A 89 -2.38 -13.49 -13.47
N ARG A 90 -1.04 -13.44 -13.36
CA ARG A 90 -0.15 -14.23 -14.18
C ARG A 90 0.00 -15.60 -13.55
N GLU A 91 -1.03 -16.43 -13.69
CA GLU A 91 -0.83 -17.88 -13.70
C GLU A 91 0.20 -18.18 -14.80
N ILE A 92 1.47 -18.40 -14.40
CA ILE A 92 2.49 -18.88 -15.33
C ILE A 92 2.08 -20.28 -15.80
N THR A 93 1.55 -21.08 -14.86
CA THR A 93 0.78 -22.31 -15.10
C THR A 93 -0.16 -22.54 -13.91
N ALA A 94 -1.11 -23.48 -14.00
CA ALA A 94 -1.91 -23.91 -12.84
C ALA A 94 -1.06 -24.39 -11.63
N LYS A 95 0.22 -24.72 -11.86
CA LYS A 95 1.16 -25.30 -10.88
C LYS A 95 2.14 -24.33 -10.26
N GLU A 96 2.17 -23.07 -10.72
CA GLU A 96 3.12 -22.06 -10.27
C GLU A 96 2.41 -20.71 -10.15
N ARG A 97 2.57 -20.06 -9.00
CA ARG A 97 2.16 -18.66 -8.79
C ARG A 97 3.33 -17.84 -8.28
N ASN A 98 3.39 -16.61 -8.76
CA ASN A 98 4.39 -15.62 -8.35
C ASN A 98 3.73 -14.45 -7.66
N ILE A 99 4.50 -13.85 -6.76
CA ILE A 99 4.23 -12.56 -6.16
C ILE A 99 5.38 -11.65 -6.56
N ASN A 100 5.04 -10.50 -7.13
CA ASN A 100 5.94 -9.38 -7.32
C ASN A 100 5.24 -8.13 -6.77
N GLN A 101 5.30 -7.96 -5.45
CA GLN A 101 4.62 -6.90 -4.73
C GLN A 101 5.62 -5.87 -4.24
N VAL A 102 5.30 -4.59 -4.42
CA VAL A 102 6.01 -3.51 -3.74
C VAL A 102 5.15 -3.06 -2.57
N ILE A 103 5.73 -2.96 -1.38
CA ILE A 103 5.06 -2.37 -0.23
C ILE A 103 5.85 -1.19 0.29
N GLN A 104 5.14 -0.29 0.94
CA GLN A 104 5.74 0.73 1.78
C GLN A 104 5.27 0.47 3.21
N PRO A 105 6.14 0.02 4.12
CA PRO A 105 5.75 -0.33 5.49
C PRO A 105 5.10 0.84 6.25
N GLY A 106 5.38 2.07 5.81
CA GLY A 106 4.83 3.30 6.39
C GLY A 106 5.45 3.60 7.75
N VAL A 107 4.69 4.23 8.64
CA VAL A 107 5.13 4.59 10.01
C VAL A 107 5.22 3.37 10.96
N ALA A 108 5.54 2.18 10.44
CA ALA A 108 5.86 1.01 11.23
C ALA A 108 7.01 1.31 12.20
N ALA A 109 6.90 0.87 13.45
CA ALA A 109 7.96 1.12 14.44
C ALA A 109 9.27 0.46 14.01
N SER A 110 10.41 1.08 14.34
CA SER A 110 11.72 0.44 14.13
C SER A 110 11.77 -0.95 14.76
N GLY A 111 12.32 -1.92 14.04
CA GLY A 111 12.61 -3.22 14.59
C GLY A 111 12.71 -4.34 13.57
N LEU A 112 12.83 -5.55 14.11
CA LEU A 112 12.87 -6.78 13.33
C LEU A 112 11.43 -7.20 13.01
N TYR A 113 11.14 -7.42 11.74
CA TYR A 113 9.89 -7.94 11.24
C TYR A 113 10.12 -9.24 10.47
N LYS A 114 9.08 -10.07 10.40
CA LYS A 114 9.05 -11.21 9.49
C LYS A 114 8.12 -10.89 8.35
N LEU A 115 8.66 -10.92 7.14
CA LEU A 115 7.81 -11.03 5.96
C LEU A 115 7.42 -12.50 5.80
N VAL A 116 6.13 -12.78 5.87
CA VAL A 116 5.57 -14.14 5.81
C VAL A 116 4.81 -14.30 4.50
N VAL A 117 5.15 -15.37 3.78
CA VAL A 117 4.43 -15.83 2.59
C VAL A 117 3.75 -17.15 2.94
N GLU A 118 2.45 -17.24 2.70
CA GLU A 118 1.68 -18.47 2.79
C GLU A 118 1.17 -18.86 1.40
N ALA A 119 1.11 -20.16 1.13
CA ALA A 119 0.51 -20.69 -0.10
C ALA A 119 -0.44 -21.84 0.25
N GLU A 120 -1.61 -21.85 -0.40
CA GLU A 120 -2.64 -22.88 -0.28
C GLU A 120 -2.88 -23.50 -1.67
N ASP A 121 -2.93 -24.83 -1.74
CA ASP A 121 -3.29 -25.55 -2.96
C ASP A 121 -4.83 -25.74 -3.10
N HIS A 122 -5.27 -26.40 -4.17
CA HIS A 122 -6.70 -26.69 -4.36
C HIS A 122 -7.28 -27.74 -3.40
N TYR A 123 -6.43 -28.52 -2.72
CA TYR A 123 -6.79 -29.56 -1.76
C TYR A 123 -6.66 -29.12 -0.29
N GLN A 124 -6.41 -27.83 -0.07
CA GLN A 124 -6.24 -27.14 1.21
C GLN A 124 -4.95 -27.52 1.97
N ASN A 125 -3.95 -28.07 1.30
CA ASN A 125 -2.61 -28.17 1.89
C ASN A 125 -1.95 -26.78 1.89
N VAL A 126 -1.38 -26.42 3.03
CA VAL A 126 -0.82 -25.07 3.26
C VAL A 126 0.66 -25.20 3.61
N SER A 127 1.47 -24.32 3.04
CA SER A 127 2.84 -24.08 3.50
C SER A 127 3.06 -22.61 3.82
N SER A 128 4.09 -22.35 4.63
CA SER A 128 4.47 -21.00 5.03
C SER A 128 5.99 -20.89 5.02
N ARG A 129 6.48 -19.74 4.54
CA ARG A 129 7.89 -19.37 4.58
C ARG A 129 8.02 -17.92 5.02
N SER A 130 9.06 -17.60 5.76
CA SER A 130 9.32 -16.24 6.19
C SER A 130 10.78 -15.85 6.00
N VAL A 131 11.00 -14.55 5.86
CA VAL A 131 12.32 -13.92 5.89
C VAL A 131 12.29 -12.78 6.91
N GLU A 132 13.37 -12.66 7.69
CA GLU A 132 13.51 -11.58 8.66
C GLU A 132 14.10 -10.34 7.97
N ILE A 133 13.48 -9.20 8.20
CA ILE A 133 13.94 -7.88 7.73
C ILE A 133 13.98 -6.90 8.90
N ASN A 134 14.85 -5.90 8.79
CA ASN A 134 14.95 -4.82 9.75
C ASN A 134 14.33 -3.55 9.17
N LEU A 135 13.27 -3.06 9.79
CA LEU A 135 12.70 -1.76 9.47
C LEU A 135 13.30 -0.71 10.39
N ILE A 136 13.80 0.37 9.81
CA ILE A 136 14.33 1.50 10.55
C ILE A 136 13.43 2.70 10.28
N THR A 137 12.78 3.18 11.33
CA THR A 137 12.31 4.56 11.40
C THR A 137 13.52 5.40 11.71
N GLU A 138 14.28 5.82 10.69
CA GLU A 138 15.23 6.89 10.92
C GLU A 138 14.44 8.10 11.39
N ASP A 139 15.04 8.88 12.30
CA ASP A 139 14.50 10.19 12.53
C ASP A 139 14.67 10.94 11.20
N LEU A 140 13.58 11.20 10.49
CA LEU A 140 13.57 12.00 9.27
C LEU A 140 14.34 13.33 9.47
N ALA A 141 14.47 13.79 10.72
CA ALA A 141 15.35 14.89 11.12
C ALA A 141 16.84 14.73 10.82
N GLN A 142 17.30 13.53 10.51
CA GLN A 142 18.70 13.24 10.16
C GLN A 142 18.94 13.11 8.67
N LEU A 143 17.88 12.96 7.87
CA LEU A 143 17.96 12.93 6.42
C LEU A 143 17.86 14.34 5.86
N ASN A 144 18.58 14.61 4.78
CA ASN A 144 18.27 15.76 3.94
C ASN A 144 16.99 15.46 3.13
N PHE A 145 16.30 16.51 2.70
CA PHE A 145 15.04 16.38 1.98
C PHE A 145 15.13 15.49 0.75
N TYR A 146 16.17 15.65 -0.08
CA TYR A 146 16.34 14.84 -1.30
C TYR A 146 16.36 13.35 -0.95
N THR A 147 17.23 12.94 -0.02
CA THR A 147 17.30 11.53 0.40
C THR A 147 15.99 11.04 1.00
N ALA A 148 15.31 11.86 1.81
CA ALA A 148 14.03 11.47 2.40
C ALA A 148 12.94 11.30 1.34
N PHE A 149 12.89 12.19 0.34
CA PHE A 149 11.92 12.18 -0.74
C PHE A 149 12.12 10.99 -1.68
N THR A 150 13.32 10.81 -2.24
CA THR A 150 13.61 9.71 -3.17
C THR A 150 13.50 8.35 -2.49
N THR A 151 13.82 8.26 -1.19
CA THR A 151 13.60 7.02 -0.42
C THR A 151 12.14 6.58 -0.41
N THR A 152 11.17 7.50 -0.48
CA THR A 152 9.75 7.12 -0.52
C THR A 152 9.43 6.18 -1.67
N GLY A 153 10.19 6.27 -2.76
CA GLY A 153 9.97 5.53 -3.98
C GLY A 153 8.67 5.92 -4.69
N TRP A 154 8.08 7.06 -4.32
CA TRP A 154 6.83 7.54 -4.91
C TRP A 154 6.99 7.79 -6.41
N PHE A 155 8.15 8.28 -6.83
CA PHE A 155 8.43 8.58 -8.23
C PHE A 155 8.38 7.31 -9.09
N GLU A 156 9.04 6.23 -8.65
CA GLU A 156 9.09 4.94 -9.34
C GLU A 156 7.72 4.21 -9.37
N LEU A 157 6.86 4.54 -8.42
CA LEU A 157 5.47 4.08 -8.43
C LEU A 157 4.61 4.92 -9.40
N ALA A 158 4.86 6.22 -9.48
CA ALA A 158 4.13 7.17 -10.31
C ALA A 158 4.42 6.99 -11.81
N ASP A 159 5.67 6.73 -12.18
CA ASP A 159 6.12 6.62 -13.58
C ASP A 159 5.98 5.20 -14.17
N GLY A 160 5.59 4.22 -13.35
CA GLY A 160 5.56 2.82 -13.75
C GLY A 160 6.94 2.24 -14.10
N ASN A 161 8.01 2.78 -13.52
CA ASN A 161 9.44 2.52 -13.79
C ASN A 161 9.87 2.90 -15.22
N GLN A 162 9.47 4.08 -15.70
CA GLN A 162 9.87 4.62 -17.01
C GLN A 162 10.97 5.70 -16.92
N ASP A 163 11.53 5.90 -15.73
CA ASP A 163 12.59 6.84 -15.36
C ASP A 163 12.18 8.33 -15.40
N ASP A 164 11.10 8.69 -16.10
CA ASP A 164 10.59 10.06 -16.20
C ASP A 164 9.04 10.10 -16.24
N LEU A 165 8.45 11.20 -15.75
CA LEU A 165 7.01 11.47 -15.80
C LEU A 165 6.66 12.39 -16.97
N ASN A 166 5.87 11.92 -17.93
CA ASN A 166 5.19 12.84 -18.86
C ASN A 166 4.03 13.57 -18.16
N LEU A 167 3.42 14.56 -18.83
CA LEU A 167 2.33 15.36 -18.25
C LEU A 167 1.14 14.52 -17.76
N SER A 168 0.79 13.46 -18.48
CA SER A 168 -0.32 12.58 -18.10
C SER A 168 0.00 11.80 -16.83
N ASP A 169 1.21 11.23 -16.75
CA ASP A 169 1.64 10.45 -15.58
C ASP A 169 1.81 11.36 -14.35
N PHE A 170 2.36 12.56 -14.55
CA PHE A 170 2.46 13.59 -13.51
C PHE A 170 1.09 13.96 -12.93
N ASN A 171 0.11 14.28 -13.80
CA ASN A 171 -1.25 14.62 -13.35
C ASN A 171 -1.92 13.44 -12.65
N LEU A 172 -1.82 12.23 -13.20
CA LEU A 172 -2.38 11.04 -12.57
C LEU A 172 -1.76 10.80 -11.19
N ALA A 173 -0.44 10.94 -11.05
CA ALA A 173 0.25 10.72 -9.79
C ALA A 173 -0.16 11.73 -8.71
N PHE A 174 -0.31 13.02 -9.03
CA PHE A 174 -0.84 13.98 -8.07
C PHE A 174 -2.32 13.79 -7.78
N TYR A 175 -3.11 13.31 -8.75
CA TYR A 175 -4.50 12.97 -8.52
C TYR A 175 -4.65 11.81 -7.52
N THR A 176 -3.78 10.79 -7.58
CA THR A 176 -3.82 9.67 -6.62
C THR A 176 -3.44 10.09 -5.20
N ILE A 177 -2.58 11.11 -5.03
CA ILE A 177 -2.33 11.73 -3.71
C ILE A 177 -3.64 12.25 -3.11
N LEU A 178 -4.44 12.97 -3.90
CA LEU A 178 -5.72 13.55 -3.44
C LEU A 178 -6.81 12.50 -3.28
N ASN A 179 -6.83 11.50 -4.15
CA ASN A 179 -7.80 10.41 -4.17
C ASN A 179 -7.34 9.18 -3.38
N ARG A 180 -7.06 9.37 -2.08
CA ARG A 180 -6.52 8.33 -1.18
C ARG A 180 -7.37 7.06 -1.12
N ASN A 181 -8.68 7.15 -1.38
CA ASN A 181 -9.56 5.99 -1.34
C ASN A 181 -9.66 5.26 -2.68
N SER A 182 -9.22 5.79 -3.83
CA SER A 182 -9.21 5.15 -5.18
C SER A 182 -10.51 4.51 -5.71
N TRP A 183 -11.52 4.23 -4.87
CA TRP A 183 -12.69 3.40 -5.15
C TRP A 183 -13.99 4.21 -5.26
N ASP A 184 -14.08 5.38 -4.62
CA ASP A 184 -15.34 6.14 -4.52
C ASP A 184 -15.27 7.58 -5.09
N TYR A 185 -14.14 8.00 -5.68
CA TYR A 185 -13.91 9.36 -6.19
C TYR A 185 -14.24 10.48 -5.18
N ASN A 186 -14.33 10.12 -3.89
CA ASN A 186 -14.76 11.04 -2.84
C ASN A 186 -13.52 11.74 -2.27
N ILE A 187 -13.01 12.71 -3.04
CA ILE A 187 -11.87 13.53 -2.65
C ILE A 187 -12.36 14.56 -1.62
N GLU A 188 -11.73 14.59 -0.45
CA GLU A 188 -12.11 15.48 0.65
C GLU A 188 -11.71 16.94 0.33
N PRO A 189 -12.66 17.91 0.31
CA PRO A 189 -12.36 19.31 -0.01
C PRO A 189 -11.31 19.95 0.91
N ASP A 190 -11.35 19.63 2.20
CA ASP A 190 -10.38 20.13 3.18
C ASP A 190 -8.97 19.60 2.91
N PHE A 191 -8.85 18.37 2.41
CA PHE A 191 -7.56 17.79 2.03
C PHE A 191 -6.98 18.49 0.79
N VAL A 192 -7.81 18.78 -0.22
CA VAL A 192 -7.38 19.56 -1.41
C VAL A 192 -6.96 20.97 -1.04
N ASN A 193 -7.66 21.63 -0.12
CA ASN A 193 -7.26 22.95 0.36
C ASN A 193 -5.94 22.91 1.14
N THR A 194 -5.73 21.86 1.94
CA THR A 194 -4.47 21.65 2.66
C THR A 194 -3.32 21.41 1.67
N PHE A 195 -3.55 20.59 0.64
CA PHE A 195 -2.61 20.39 -0.46
C PHE A 195 -2.28 21.71 -1.16
N GLY A 196 -3.27 22.52 -1.51
CA GLY A 196 -3.03 23.82 -2.15
C GLY A 196 -2.21 24.78 -1.29
N MET A 197 -2.40 24.75 0.03
CA MET A 197 -1.57 25.53 0.95
C MET A 197 -0.12 25.03 1.00
N ASP A 198 0.07 23.71 1.13
CA ASP A 198 1.39 23.08 1.19
C ASP A 198 2.15 23.14 -0.15
N PHE A 199 1.42 23.25 -1.27
CA PHE A 199 1.97 23.34 -2.64
C PHE A 199 1.75 24.74 -3.25
N GLY A 200 2.22 25.79 -2.60
CA GLY A 200 2.25 27.15 -3.20
C GLY A 200 1.24 28.15 -2.64
N GLY A 201 0.64 27.87 -1.48
CA GLY A 201 -0.19 28.86 -0.76
C GLY A 201 -1.54 29.16 -1.43
N HIS A 202 -2.07 28.22 -2.21
CA HIS A 202 -3.35 28.32 -2.91
C HIS A 202 -4.51 28.14 -1.93
N LEU A 203 -4.95 29.26 -1.34
CA LEU A 203 -6.17 29.31 -0.52
C LEU A 203 -7.39 28.87 -1.34
N GLN A 204 -8.19 27.97 -0.79
CA GLN A 204 -9.44 27.49 -1.39
C GLN A 204 -9.27 26.75 -2.73
N LEU A 205 -8.14 26.07 -2.92
CA LEU A 205 -7.85 25.30 -4.13
C LEU A 205 -9.02 24.40 -4.56
N TRP A 206 -9.76 23.78 -3.64
CA TRP A 206 -10.95 22.98 -3.97
C TRP A 206 -11.92 23.74 -4.87
N THR A 207 -12.26 24.98 -4.52
CA THR A 207 -13.24 25.79 -5.27
C THR A 207 -12.71 26.25 -6.62
N THR A 208 -11.39 26.27 -6.78
CA THR A 208 -10.73 26.53 -8.06
C THR A 208 -10.79 25.32 -8.96
N LEU A 209 -10.58 24.12 -8.40
CA LEU A 209 -10.58 22.87 -9.15
C LEU A 209 -12.00 22.39 -9.48
N ASP A 210 -12.96 22.47 -8.56
CA ASP A 210 -14.37 22.08 -8.78
C ASP A 210 -15.11 23.13 -9.63
N THR A 211 -14.81 23.14 -10.93
CA THR A 211 -15.29 24.14 -11.89
C THR A 211 -16.79 24.02 -12.15
N ASN A 212 -17.31 22.79 -12.18
CA ASN A 212 -18.70 22.51 -12.47
C ASN A 212 -19.59 22.60 -11.21
N LYS A 213 -18.98 22.67 -10.01
CA LYS A 213 -19.63 22.83 -8.70
C LYS A 213 -20.56 21.67 -8.36
N ASN A 214 -20.18 20.46 -8.76
CA ASN A 214 -20.95 19.26 -8.47
C ASN A 214 -20.56 18.62 -7.12
N GLU A 215 -19.59 19.19 -6.40
CA GLU A 215 -19.02 18.68 -5.15
C GLU A 215 -18.18 17.39 -5.31
N TYR A 216 -17.72 17.09 -6.53
CA TYR A 216 -16.81 15.99 -6.87
C TYR A 216 -15.67 16.52 -7.73
N LEU A 217 -14.43 16.17 -7.38
CA LEU A 217 -13.29 16.54 -8.19
C LEU A 217 -13.03 15.48 -9.28
N GLU A 218 -13.54 15.75 -10.47
CA GLU A 218 -13.31 14.90 -11.64
C GLU A 218 -11.85 15.00 -12.10
N TYR A 219 -11.31 13.93 -12.68
CA TYR A 219 -9.92 13.93 -13.16
C TYR A 219 -9.67 15.04 -14.21
N SER A 220 -10.62 15.31 -15.11
CA SER A 220 -10.49 16.39 -16.10
C SER A 220 -10.48 17.80 -15.48
N GLU A 221 -11.18 17.98 -14.36
CA GLU A 221 -11.16 19.24 -13.61
C GLU A 221 -9.82 19.43 -12.89
N PHE A 222 -9.30 18.34 -12.33
CA PHE A 222 -7.96 18.31 -11.76
C PHE A 222 -6.88 18.61 -12.80
N GLU A 223 -6.91 17.97 -13.97
CA GLU A 223 -5.94 18.23 -15.05
C GLU A 223 -5.93 19.71 -15.48
N GLN A 224 -7.11 20.29 -15.69
CA GLN A 224 -7.21 21.70 -16.05
C GLN A 224 -6.64 22.62 -14.94
N GLY A 225 -6.92 22.29 -13.68
CA GLY A 225 -6.37 23.05 -12.57
C GLY A 225 -4.87 22.90 -12.40
N MET A 226 -4.30 21.72 -12.66
CA MET A 226 -2.85 21.53 -12.65
C MET A 226 -2.15 22.30 -13.78
N GLU A 227 -2.79 22.42 -14.94
CA GLU A 227 -2.35 23.32 -16.02
C GLU A 227 -2.32 24.78 -15.54
N ASP A 228 -3.38 25.25 -14.86
CA ASP A 228 -3.46 26.61 -14.32
C ASP A 228 -2.42 26.90 -13.23
N LEU A 229 -2.11 25.89 -12.39
CA LEU A 229 -1.05 25.97 -11.37
C LEU A 229 0.35 25.95 -11.98
N ASN A 230 0.47 25.47 -13.21
CA ASN A 230 1.67 25.46 -14.01
C ASN A 230 2.89 24.83 -13.30
N PHE A 231 2.69 23.72 -12.56
CA PHE A 231 3.81 23.02 -11.92
C PHE A 231 4.70 22.34 -12.95
N PHE A 232 4.09 21.62 -13.90
CA PHE A 232 4.81 20.85 -14.91
C PHE A 232 5.79 21.72 -15.72
N GLU A 233 5.32 22.83 -16.32
CA GLU A 233 6.20 23.74 -17.09
C GLU A 233 7.29 24.39 -16.22
N ARG A 234 7.01 24.62 -14.92
CA ARG A 234 7.97 25.25 -14.01
C ARG A 234 9.05 24.28 -13.55
N TRP A 235 8.72 23.00 -13.43
CA TRP A 235 9.62 21.97 -12.91
C TRP A 235 10.38 21.26 -14.03
N ASP A 236 9.89 21.27 -15.27
CA ASP A 236 10.62 20.85 -16.46
C ASP A 236 11.71 21.89 -16.80
N ILE A 237 12.88 21.74 -16.18
CA ILE A 237 13.98 22.70 -16.27
C ILE A 237 14.69 22.56 -17.62
N ASP A 238 14.86 21.33 -18.11
CA ASP A 238 15.56 21.08 -19.36
C ASP A 238 14.66 21.21 -20.61
N LYS A 239 13.34 21.33 -20.42
CA LYS A 239 12.30 21.54 -21.43
C LYS A 239 12.15 20.37 -22.38
N ASN A 240 12.25 19.16 -21.86
CA ASN A 240 12.11 17.93 -22.64
C ASN A 240 10.67 17.36 -22.61
N GLU A 241 9.73 18.07 -21.97
CA GLU A 241 8.33 17.65 -21.77
C GLU A 241 8.18 16.41 -20.87
N LEU A 242 9.19 16.14 -20.04
CA LEU A 242 9.25 15.08 -19.05
C LEU A 242 9.77 15.67 -17.73
N ILE A 243 9.35 15.10 -16.62
CA ILE A 243 9.85 15.44 -15.28
C ILE A 243 10.68 14.29 -14.78
N SER A 244 11.97 14.53 -14.60
CA SER A 244 12.86 13.60 -13.90
C SER A 244 12.64 13.64 -12.38
N GLU A 245 13.11 12.62 -11.66
CA GLU A 245 13.01 12.58 -10.19
C GLU A 245 13.69 13.80 -9.53
N ASN A 246 14.80 14.27 -10.10
CA ASN A 246 15.51 15.45 -9.60
C ASN A 246 14.69 16.72 -9.77
N GLU A 247 14.05 16.91 -10.93
CA GLU A 247 13.21 18.07 -11.21
C GLU A 247 11.97 18.10 -10.31
N LEU A 248 11.34 16.94 -10.10
CA LEU A 248 10.24 16.83 -9.16
C LEU A 248 10.71 17.16 -7.74
N THR A 249 11.82 16.56 -7.30
CA THR A 249 12.34 16.76 -5.95
C THR A 249 12.69 18.22 -5.73
N ASP A 250 13.42 18.85 -6.64
CA ASP A 250 13.76 20.28 -6.57
C ASP A 250 12.51 21.16 -6.58
N GLY A 251 11.52 20.82 -7.41
CA GLY A 251 10.25 21.52 -7.50
C GLY A 251 9.43 21.49 -6.21
N VAL A 252 9.28 20.30 -5.60
CA VAL A 252 8.62 20.12 -4.31
C VAL A 252 9.41 20.82 -3.20
N GLY A 253 10.73 20.65 -3.19
CA GLY A 253 11.60 21.26 -2.19
C GLY A 253 11.51 22.78 -2.19
N ALA A 254 11.48 23.40 -3.37
CA ALA A 254 11.31 24.85 -3.49
C ALA A 254 9.97 25.37 -2.96
N LEU A 255 8.92 24.56 -2.96
CA LEU A 255 7.62 24.92 -2.35
C LEU A 255 7.62 24.74 -0.83
N TRP A 256 8.42 23.81 -0.31
CA TRP A 256 8.42 23.45 1.10
C TRP A 256 9.51 24.16 1.91
N ASP A 257 10.44 24.85 1.26
CA ASP A 257 11.35 25.83 1.88
C ASP A 257 10.55 27.06 2.36
N GLU A 258 10.10 27.03 3.62
CA GLU A 258 9.19 28.04 4.18
C GLU A 258 9.92 29.35 4.46
N ASN A 259 11.21 29.27 4.78
CA ASN A 259 12.02 30.42 5.15
C ASN A 259 12.80 31.02 3.95
N ASN A 260 12.78 30.36 2.79
CA ASN A 260 13.44 30.72 1.53
C ASN A 260 14.98 30.80 1.63
N ASP A 261 15.61 29.94 2.44
CA ASP A 261 17.06 29.85 2.59
C ASP A 261 17.74 28.83 1.64
N LYS A 262 16.94 28.13 0.83
CA LYS A 262 17.30 27.08 -0.12
C LYS A 262 17.70 25.76 0.53
N GLU A 263 17.43 25.57 1.81
CA GLU A 263 17.62 24.33 2.52
C GLU A 263 16.29 23.88 3.12
N VAL A 264 15.73 22.77 2.63
CA VAL A 264 14.52 22.21 3.22
C VAL A 264 14.91 21.38 4.45
N THR A 265 14.62 21.93 5.61
CA THR A 265 14.84 21.29 6.89
C THR A 265 13.80 20.21 7.16
N ALA A 266 14.11 19.29 8.07
CA ALA A 266 13.17 18.22 8.40
C ALA A 266 11.88 18.69 9.07
N ASP A 267 11.92 19.81 9.80
CA ASP A 267 10.71 20.41 10.36
C ASP A 267 9.76 20.85 9.23
N GLU A 268 10.29 21.23 8.06
CA GLU A 268 9.51 21.66 6.90
C GLU A 268 8.95 20.49 6.07
N PHE A 269 9.69 19.39 5.92
CA PHE A 269 9.27 18.28 5.04
C PHE A 269 8.64 17.08 5.75
N LYS A 270 8.95 16.82 7.03
CA LYS A 270 8.61 15.54 7.68
C LYS A 270 7.13 15.24 7.67
N GLU A 271 6.31 16.20 8.10
CA GLU A 271 4.85 16.04 8.11
C GLU A 271 4.27 15.94 6.70
N LYS A 272 4.84 16.67 5.74
CA LYS A 272 4.36 16.73 4.36
C LYS A 272 4.69 15.45 3.59
N ILE A 273 5.89 14.87 3.76
CA ILE A 273 6.22 13.52 3.23
C ILE A 273 5.22 12.50 3.74
N MET A 274 5.00 12.45 5.06
CA MET A 274 4.07 11.49 5.67
C MET A 274 2.63 11.67 5.21
N LYS A 275 2.23 12.90 4.86
CA LYS A 275 0.87 13.22 4.44
C LYS A 275 0.60 12.89 2.98
N TYR A 276 1.57 13.12 2.09
CA TYR A 276 1.34 13.12 0.64
C TYR A 276 2.02 11.97 -0.11
N PHE A 277 3.17 11.51 0.37
CA PHE A 277 4.02 10.57 -0.37
C PHE A 277 4.12 9.20 0.30
N LEU A 278 3.35 8.97 1.37
CA LEU A 278 3.17 7.65 1.97
C LEU A 278 1.68 7.25 1.94
N PRO A 279 1.37 5.96 1.77
CA PRO A 279 0.00 5.44 1.76
C PRO A 279 -0.69 5.47 3.14
#